data_AF-A0A4R0N5U2-F1
#
_entry.id   AF-A0A4R0N5U2-F1
#
_cell.length_a   1.000
_cell.length_b   1.000
_cell.length_c   1.000
_cell.angle_alpha   90.00
_cell.angle_beta   90.00
_cell.angle_gamma   90.00
#
_symmetry.space_group_name_H-M   'P 1'
#
loop_
_entity.id
_entity.type
_entity.pdbx_description
1 polymer ?
#
loop_
_entity_poly.entity_id
_entity_poly.type
_entity_poly.pdbx_seq_one_letter_code
_entity_poly.pdbx_strand_id
1 'polypeptide(L)'
;MRVFKSSLIISSFLFFLTASAQNSDQLSGRIVDEANHSMPYVSLKIGSSTSSMTNPDGDFSLRIPAGTTGQIIVSCIGYETQYIPIQQLSNPVTIKMKSVVSRLQEVKIFALNGEAIIRKAMRNITQNYPVTAFESTGFYREVAKIDDNYLSFAEASLQILNPGYQHIKEKDRIIINRERNLKRVGDSAVDNPFHAAVKGVPYVVLANDLLAFLQRPLLMLLGYHFQKTNEMISLRYSMNGDK
;
A
#
# COMPACT_ATOMS: atom_id res chain seq x y z
N MET A 1 -39.96 56.75 -10.65
CA MET A 1 -39.44 56.05 -9.45
C MET A 1 -38.01 55.60 -9.75
N ARG A 2 -37.04 56.48 -9.47
CA ARG A 2 -35.58 56.28 -9.57
C ARG A 2 -35.09 55.85 -8.20
N VAL A 3 -34.58 54.63 -8.01
CA VAL A 3 -33.70 54.28 -6.85
C VAL A 3 -33.00 52.91 -6.94
N PHE A 4 -33.26 52.05 -7.93
CA PHE A 4 -32.77 50.66 -7.86
C PHE A 4 -31.41 50.34 -8.49
N LYS A 5 -30.70 51.30 -9.11
CA LYS A 5 -29.39 51.01 -9.76
C LYS A 5 -28.17 51.30 -8.86
N SER A 6 -28.30 52.11 -7.81
CA SER A 6 -27.20 52.44 -6.89
C SER A 6 -26.98 51.39 -5.79
N SER A 7 -28.00 50.60 -5.43
CA SER A 7 -27.90 49.57 -4.38
C SER A 7 -27.04 48.36 -4.80
N LEU A 8 -27.04 48.00 -6.10
CA LEU A 8 -26.23 46.87 -6.60
C LEU A 8 -24.72 47.15 -6.60
N ILE A 9 -24.32 48.40 -6.78
CA ILE A 9 -22.89 48.80 -6.80
C ILE A 9 -22.32 48.77 -5.38
N ILE A 10 -23.12 49.14 -4.37
CA ILE A 10 -22.71 49.10 -2.96
C ILE A 10 -22.58 47.66 -2.46
N SER A 11 -23.46 46.75 -2.90
CA SER A 11 -23.35 45.31 -2.61
C SER A 11 -22.09 44.68 -3.23
N SER A 12 -21.71 45.09 -4.45
CA SER A 12 -20.47 44.65 -5.09
C SER A 12 -19.21 45.21 -4.42
N PHE A 13 -19.29 46.36 -3.74
CA PHE A 13 -18.17 46.96 -3.00
C PHE A 13 -17.97 46.31 -1.62
N LEU A 14 -19.04 45.82 -1.00
CA LEU A 14 -19.00 45.04 0.26
C LEU A 14 -18.47 43.61 0.08
N PHE A 15 -18.53 43.04 -1.13
CA PHE A 15 -17.96 41.72 -1.41
C PHE A 15 -16.43 41.75 -1.63
N PHE A 16 -15.83 42.92 -1.86
CA PHE A 16 -14.38 43.08 -1.99
C PHE A 16 -13.64 43.21 -0.65
N LEU A 17 -14.36 43.41 0.47
CA LEU A 17 -13.75 43.60 1.79
C LEU A 17 -13.53 42.29 2.58
N THR A 18 -14.05 41.15 2.11
CA THR A 18 -13.87 39.84 2.77
C THR A 18 -12.81 38.96 2.10
N ALA A 19 -12.05 39.50 1.14
CA ALA A 19 -10.78 38.90 0.73
C ALA A 19 -9.70 39.14 1.80
N SER A 20 -9.96 38.66 3.02
CA SER A 20 -8.99 38.63 4.10
C SER A 20 -7.81 37.79 3.64
N ALA A 21 -6.67 38.45 3.49
CA ALA A 21 -5.38 37.84 3.25
C ALA A 21 -5.17 36.66 4.20
N GLN A 22 -4.81 35.50 3.66
CA GLN A 22 -4.21 34.42 4.47
C GLN A 22 -2.84 34.93 4.91
N ASN A 23 -2.78 35.59 6.07
CA ASN A 23 -1.54 36.08 6.66
C ASN A 23 -0.62 34.88 6.90
N SER A 24 0.44 34.81 6.12
CA SER A 24 1.50 33.83 6.27
C SER A 24 2.81 34.56 6.08
N ASP A 25 3.70 34.40 7.05
CA ASP A 25 5.01 35.03 7.01
C ASP A 25 5.95 34.14 6.19
N GLN A 26 6.68 34.76 5.27
CA GLN A 26 7.67 34.05 4.47
C GLN A 26 9.01 34.10 5.19
N LEU A 27 9.46 32.97 5.74
CA LEU A 27 10.81 32.81 6.25
C LEU A 27 11.75 32.49 5.11
N SER A 28 12.82 33.27 4.97
CA SER A 28 13.85 33.07 3.95
C SER A 28 15.23 32.96 4.59
N GLY A 29 16.16 32.31 3.90
CA GLY A 29 17.48 32.13 4.44
C GLY A 29 18.38 31.24 3.61
N ARG A 30 19.54 30.94 4.18
CA ARG A 30 20.55 30.05 3.59
C ARG A 30 21.00 29.00 4.59
N ILE A 31 21.29 27.79 4.11
CA ILE A 31 21.90 26.73 4.91
C ILE A 31 23.33 26.49 4.40
N VAL A 32 24.26 26.41 5.35
CA VAL A 32 25.69 26.19 5.08
C VAL A 32 26.27 25.10 5.97
N ASP A 33 27.39 24.52 5.55
CA ASP A 33 28.18 23.58 6.37
C ASP A 33 29.10 24.31 7.37
N GLU A 34 29.87 23.55 8.14
CA GLU A 34 30.83 24.09 9.12
C GLU A 34 31.90 24.99 8.48
N ALA A 35 32.27 24.69 7.23
CA ALA A 35 33.22 25.44 6.41
C ALA A 35 32.58 26.64 5.66
N ASN A 36 31.28 26.89 5.86
CA ASN A 36 30.46 27.91 5.19
C ASN A 36 30.20 27.66 3.70
N HIS A 37 30.32 26.43 3.21
CA HIS A 37 29.86 26.08 1.88
C HIS A 37 28.34 25.95 1.86
N SER A 38 27.71 26.43 0.78
CA SER A 38 26.28 26.30 0.56
C SER A 38 25.85 24.83 0.54
N MET A 39 24.73 24.54 1.21
CA MET A 39 24.21 23.18 1.30
C MET A 39 22.90 23.02 0.52
N PRO A 40 22.94 22.34 -0.64
CA PRO A 40 21.73 22.08 -1.42
C PRO A 40 20.92 20.91 -0.86
N TYR A 41 19.63 20.88 -1.19
CA TYR A 41 18.71 19.79 -0.87
C TYR A 41 18.53 19.47 0.64
N VAL A 42 18.75 20.46 1.50
CA VAL A 42 18.50 20.34 2.94
C VAL A 42 17.01 20.49 3.20
N SER A 43 16.42 19.54 3.95
CA SER A 43 15.00 19.55 4.26
C SER A 43 14.70 20.43 5.47
N LEU A 44 13.70 21.30 5.35
CA LEU A 44 13.15 22.11 6.44
C LEU A 44 11.68 21.73 6.67
N LYS A 45 11.27 21.53 7.92
CA LYS A 45 9.91 21.09 8.26
C LYS A 45 9.39 21.72 9.55
N ILE A 46 8.11 22.08 9.57
CA ILE A 46 7.33 22.49 10.74
C ILE A 46 6.06 21.63 10.80
N GLY A 47 5.87 20.91 11.91
CA GLY A 47 4.73 20.00 12.04
C GLY A 47 4.69 18.95 10.94
N SER A 48 3.51 18.54 10.48
CA SER A 48 3.34 17.53 9.42
C SER A 48 3.18 18.11 8.01
N SER A 49 2.68 19.34 7.89
CA SER A 49 2.16 19.91 6.64
C SER A 49 3.04 21.02 6.03
N THR A 50 3.90 21.65 6.82
CA THR A 50 4.70 22.80 6.35
C THR A 50 6.14 22.36 6.15
N SER A 51 6.62 22.40 4.92
CA SER A 51 7.99 22.01 4.59
C SER A 51 8.53 22.75 3.37
N SER A 52 9.85 22.83 3.27
CA SER A 52 10.58 23.38 2.13
C SER A 52 11.96 22.71 2.05
N MET A 53 12.71 23.02 1.01
CA MET A 53 14.02 22.46 0.77
C MET A 53 14.94 23.54 0.18
N THR A 54 16.23 23.48 0.48
CA THR A 54 17.20 24.41 -0.12
C THR A 54 17.42 24.12 -1.60
N ASN A 55 17.62 25.19 -2.36
CA ASN A 55 18.01 25.14 -3.77
C ASN A 55 19.51 24.78 -3.92
N PRO A 56 20.05 24.68 -5.16
CA PRO A 56 21.47 24.40 -5.41
C PRO A 56 22.46 25.36 -4.75
N ASP A 57 22.07 26.62 -4.51
CA ASP A 57 22.88 27.66 -3.87
C ASP A 57 22.76 27.66 -2.33
N GLY A 58 22.00 26.72 -1.77
CA GLY A 58 21.75 26.59 -0.33
C GLY A 58 20.66 27.51 0.21
N ASP A 59 19.98 28.28 -0.64
CA ASP A 59 18.92 29.21 -0.25
C ASP A 59 17.57 28.50 -0.13
N PHE A 60 16.73 28.95 0.81
CA PHE A 60 15.38 28.45 1.00
C PHE A 60 14.37 29.57 1.22
N SER A 61 13.10 29.24 0.98
CA SER A 61 11.95 30.04 1.36
C SER A 61 10.85 29.12 1.86
N LEU A 62 10.29 29.42 3.04
CA LEU A 62 9.27 28.64 3.72
C LEU A 62 8.13 29.57 4.15
N ARG A 63 6.91 29.29 3.67
CA ARG A 63 5.72 30.02 4.08
C ARG A 63 5.19 29.44 5.38
N ILE A 64 5.15 30.26 6.43
CA ILE A 64 4.72 29.89 7.77
C ILE A 64 3.34 30.54 8.03
N PRO A 65 2.26 29.75 8.19
CA PRO A 65 0.96 30.31 8.55
C PRO A 65 1.02 31.14 9.84
N ALA A 66 0.29 32.25 9.91
CA ALA A 66 0.25 33.07 11.12
C ALA A 66 -0.21 32.24 12.34
N GLY A 67 0.43 32.46 13.49
CA GLY A 67 0.14 31.72 14.72
C GLY A 67 0.77 30.33 14.80
N THR A 68 1.57 29.92 13.81
CA THR A 68 2.35 28.67 13.90
C THR A 68 3.32 28.74 15.08
N THR A 69 3.30 27.72 15.93
CA THR A 69 4.21 27.56 17.08
C THR A 69 5.06 26.30 16.94
N GLY A 70 6.07 26.16 17.80
CA GLY A 70 6.98 25.02 17.81
C GLY A 70 8.34 25.34 17.20
N GLN A 71 8.91 24.37 16.50
CA GLN A 71 10.28 24.40 16.00
C GLN A 71 10.37 23.99 14.53
N ILE A 72 11.31 24.60 13.83
CA ILE A 72 11.77 24.15 12.51
C ILE A 72 12.74 22.99 12.73
N ILE A 73 12.49 21.89 12.02
CA ILE A 73 13.37 20.75 11.94
C ILE A 73 14.16 20.87 10.64
N VAL A 74 15.48 20.98 10.76
CA VAL A 74 16.40 21.06 9.62
C VAL A 74 17.23 19.78 9.59
N SER A 75 17.20 19.06 8.46
CA SER A 75 17.85 17.75 8.35
C SER A 75 18.48 17.52 6.98
N CYS A 76 19.66 16.89 7.00
CA CYS A 76 20.41 16.47 5.83
C CYS A 76 21.17 15.18 6.17
N ILE A 77 21.29 14.26 5.21
CA ILE A 77 22.03 13.00 5.41
C ILE A 77 23.50 13.33 5.67
N GLY A 78 24.08 12.73 6.72
CA GLY A 78 25.46 12.98 7.11
C GLY A 78 25.65 14.22 7.99
N TYR A 79 24.56 14.87 8.44
CA TYR A 79 24.60 16.02 9.34
C TYR A 79 23.68 15.82 10.56
N GLU A 80 23.98 16.49 11.66
CA GLU A 80 23.14 16.52 12.85
C GLU A 80 21.81 17.24 12.57
N THR A 81 20.68 16.59 12.87
CA THR A 81 19.36 17.24 12.77
C THR A 81 19.26 18.39 13.77
N GLN A 82 18.90 19.58 13.30
CA GLN A 82 18.72 20.75 14.14
C GLN A 82 17.24 21.04 14.38
N TYR A 83 16.96 21.48 15.60
CA TYR A 83 15.63 21.85 16.07
C TYR A 83 15.69 23.29 16.56
N ILE A 84 15.08 24.20 15.79
CA ILE A 84 15.20 25.64 16.04
C ILE A 84 13.81 26.20 16.35
N PRO A 85 13.57 26.73 17.57
CA PRO A 85 12.31 27.38 17.91
C PRO A 85 11.96 28.51 16.94
N ILE A 86 10.72 28.54 16.44
CA ILE A 86 10.31 29.52 15.43
C ILE A 86 10.48 30.96 15.93
N GLN A 87 10.27 31.19 17.22
CA GLN A 87 10.37 32.50 17.86
C GLN A 87 11.81 33.04 17.94
N GLN A 88 12.82 32.18 17.75
CA GLN A 88 14.24 32.54 17.79
C GLN A 88 14.83 32.82 16.41
N LEU A 89 14.04 32.65 15.34
CA LEU A 89 14.52 32.84 13.98
C LEU A 89 14.44 34.30 13.57
N SER A 90 15.56 34.81 13.05
CA SER A 90 15.58 36.04 12.27
C SER A 90 15.01 35.78 10.87
N ASN A 91 14.67 36.85 10.15
CA ASN A 91 14.31 36.76 8.74
C ASN A 91 14.98 37.91 7.97
N PRO A 92 15.97 37.64 7.11
CA PRO A 92 16.49 36.31 6.73
C PRO A 92 17.30 35.63 7.86
N VAL A 93 17.51 34.32 7.74
CA VAL A 93 18.33 33.51 8.66
C VAL A 93 19.42 32.74 7.92
N THR A 94 20.58 32.58 8.54
CA THR A 94 21.60 31.60 8.09
C THR A 94 21.71 30.49 9.11
N ILE A 95 21.53 29.24 8.67
CA ILE A 95 21.58 28.05 9.54
C ILE A 95 22.82 27.25 9.17
N LYS A 96 23.68 26.99 10.15
CA LYS A 96 24.92 26.23 9.95
C LYS A 96 24.75 24.79 10.43
N MET A 97 24.85 23.82 9.53
CA MET A 97 24.74 22.40 9.85
C MET A 97 26.09 21.82 10.29
N LYS A 98 26.05 20.92 11.27
CA LYS A 98 27.22 20.21 11.77
C LYS A 98 27.29 18.82 11.19
N SER A 99 28.44 18.42 10.65
CA SER A 99 28.62 17.09 10.08
C SER A 99 28.58 16.03 11.17
N VAL A 100 27.96 14.87 10.88
CA VAL A 100 27.93 13.72 11.77
C VAL A 100 28.43 12.48 11.05
N VAL A 101 29.51 11.89 11.57
CA VAL A 101 30.00 10.59 11.12
C VAL A 101 29.29 9.51 11.92
N SER A 102 28.13 9.07 11.42
CA SER A 102 27.43 7.93 12.03
C SER A 102 28.14 6.64 11.62
N ARG A 103 28.94 6.06 12.53
CA ARG A 103 29.52 4.74 12.32
C ARG A 103 28.42 3.70 12.54
N LEU A 104 27.99 3.06 11.45
CA LEU A 104 27.09 1.90 11.56
C LEU A 104 27.78 0.81 12.36
N GLN A 105 27.02 0.14 13.24
CA GLN A 105 27.51 -1.05 13.91
C GLN A 105 27.79 -2.13 12.87
N GLU A 106 28.92 -2.81 13.02
CA GLU A 106 29.26 -3.94 12.19
C GLU A 106 28.17 -5.01 12.27
N VAL A 107 27.55 -5.35 11.13
CA VAL A 107 26.57 -6.42 11.05
C VAL A 107 27.32 -7.74 10.87
N LYS A 108 27.35 -8.55 11.92
CA LYS A 108 27.85 -9.93 11.83
C LYS A 108 26.83 -10.79 11.11
N ILE A 109 27.12 -11.13 9.86
CA ILE A 109 26.31 -12.05 9.08
C ILE A 109 26.78 -13.47 9.37
N PHE A 110 25.91 -14.28 9.98
CA PHE A 110 26.13 -15.71 10.12
C PHE A 110 25.44 -16.44 8.97
N ALA A 111 26.16 -17.32 8.28
CA ALA A 111 25.54 -18.21 7.31
C ALA A 111 24.61 -19.17 8.06
N LEU A 112 23.30 -18.97 7.92
CA LEU A 112 22.30 -19.97 8.30
C LEU A 112 22.10 -20.89 7.10
N ASN A 113 22.10 -22.20 7.33
CA ASN A 113 21.66 -23.14 6.30
C ASN A 113 20.16 -22.92 6.01
N GLY A 114 19.71 -23.36 4.82
CA GLY A 114 18.33 -23.15 4.37
C GLY A 114 17.30 -23.70 5.37
N GLU A 115 17.56 -24.87 5.95
CA GLU A 115 16.69 -25.47 6.96
C GLU A 115 16.51 -24.57 8.20
N ALA A 116 17.60 -23.99 8.71
CA ALA A 116 17.55 -23.10 9.88
C ALA A 116 16.72 -21.85 9.61
N ILE A 117 16.79 -21.30 8.38
CA ILE A 117 15.97 -20.16 7.95
C ILE A 117 14.50 -20.54 7.96
N ILE A 118 14.15 -21.68 7.35
CA ILE A 118 12.78 -22.18 7.29
C ILE A 118 12.23 -22.44 8.69
N ARG A 119 12.99 -23.12 9.57
CA ARG A 119 12.58 -23.36 10.97
C ARG A 119 12.38 -22.05 11.74
N LYS A 120 13.24 -21.06 11.53
CA LYS A 120 13.09 -19.73 12.15
C LYS A 120 11.82 -19.04 11.66
N ALA A 121 11.55 -19.06 10.36
CA ALA A 121 10.33 -18.51 9.78
C ALA A 121 9.07 -19.17 10.34
N MET A 122 9.06 -20.51 10.44
CA MET A 122 7.95 -21.27 11.01
C MET A 122 7.68 -20.90 12.48
N ARG A 123 8.72 -20.79 13.31
CA ARG A 123 8.58 -20.37 14.72
C ARG A 123 8.00 -18.96 14.87
N ASN A 124 8.23 -18.09 13.90
CA ASN A 124 7.78 -16.70 13.95
C ASN A 124 6.43 -16.47 13.26
N ILE A 125 5.73 -17.51 12.79
CA ILE A 125 4.41 -17.35 12.15
C ILE A 125 3.43 -16.64 13.10
N THR A 126 3.41 -17.00 14.39
CA THR A 126 2.55 -16.38 15.41
C THR A 126 2.80 -14.89 15.61
N GLN A 127 4.02 -14.41 15.35
CA GLN A 127 4.41 -13.02 15.57
C GLN A 127 4.23 -12.17 14.32
N ASN A 128 4.35 -12.78 13.14
CA ASN A 128 4.38 -12.07 11.86
C ASN A 128 3.05 -12.13 11.10
N TYR A 129 2.14 -13.03 11.48
CA TYR A 129 0.88 -13.25 10.77
C TYR A 129 -0.33 -13.27 11.72
N PRO A 130 -1.54 -12.95 11.24
CA PRO A 130 -2.77 -13.02 12.02
C PRO A 130 -3.00 -14.39 12.66
N VAL A 131 -3.22 -14.37 13.98
CA VAL A 131 -3.52 -15.57 14.78
C VAL A 131 -5.01 -15.84 14.95
N THR A 132 -5.85 -14.82 14.74
CA THR A 132 -7.31 -14.93 14.78
C THR A 132 -7.87 -14.98 13.37
N ALA A 133 -9.10 -15.48 13.24
CA ALA A 133 -9.81 -15.47 11.98
C ALA A 133 -9.91 -14.04 11.40
N PHE A 134 -9.70 -13.92 10.10
CA PHE A 134 -9.80 -12.66 9.39
C PHE A 134 -10.38 -12.87 8.00
N GLU A 135 -11.02 -11.83 7.51
CA GLU A 135 -11.55 -11.79 6.15
C GLU A 135 -10.61 -11.00 5.24
N SER A 136 -10.45 -11.48 4.01
CA SER A 136 -9.70 -10.82 2.97
C SER A 136 -10.47 -10.87 1.65
N THR A 137 -10.22 -9.91 0.77
CA THR A 137 -10.77 -9.90 -0.58
C THR A 137 -9.70 -10.30 -1.58
N GLY A 138 -10.10 -11.10 -2.57
CA GLY A 138 -9.22 -11.64 -3.59
C GLY A 138 -9.75 -11.39 -4.99
N PHE A 139 -8.85 -11.44 -5.97
CA PHE A 139 -9.20 -11.46 -7.38
C PHE A 139 -8.50 -12.63 -8.04
N TYR A 140 -9.27 -13.48 -8.70
CA TYR A 140 -8.79 -14.64 -9.44
C TYR A 140 -8.99 -14.42 -10.93
N ARG A 141 -7.99 -14.77 -11.73
CA ARG A 141 -8.05 -14.75 -13.19
C ARG A 141 -7.35 -15.98 -13.75
N GLU A 142 -8.01 -16.64 -14.69
CA GLU A 142 -7.50 -17.78 -15.41
C GLU A 142 -7.66 -17.58 -16.92
N VAL A 143 -6.65 -18.01 -17.65
CA VAL A 143 -6.62 -17.95 -19.11
C VAL A 143 -6.11 -19.29 -19.64
N ALA A 144 -6.96 -20.01 -20.36
CA ALA A 144 -6.54 -21.20 -21.08
C ALA A 144 -6.34 -20.85 -22.56
N LYS A 145 -5.21 -21.30 -23.11
CA LYS A 145 -4.87 -21.15 -24.52
C LYS A 145 -4.48 -22.49 -25.11
N ILE A 146 -4.86 -22.71 -26.37
CA ILE A 146 -4.30 -23.75 -27.22
C ILE A 146 -3.65 -23.01 -28.39
N ASP A 147 -2.35 -23.21 -28.55
CA ASP A 147 -1.50 -22.38 -29.42
C ASP A 147 -1.68 -20.88 -29.07
N ASP A 148 -1.97 -20.04 -30.07
CA ASP A 148 -2.24 -18.61 -29.89
C ASP A 148 -3.73 -18.27 -29.68
N ASN A 149 -4.60 -19.28 -29.69
CA ASN A 149 -6.05 -19.09 -29.58
C ASN A 149 -6.54 -19.23 -28.13
N TYR A 150 -7.32 -18.25 -27.67
CA TYR A 150 -7.98 -18.32 -26.36
C TYR A 150 -9.04 -19.43 -26.37
N LEU A 151 -8.87 -20.40 -25.47
CA LEU A 151 -9.83 -21.49 -25.26
C LEU A 151 -10.88 -21.07 -24.24
N SER A 152 -10.45 -20.50 -23.11
CA SER A 152 -11.34 -20.03 -22.06
C SER A 152 -10.69 -18.91 -21.25
N PHE A 153 -11.53 -18.07 -20.67
CA PHE A 153 -11.14 -17.01 -19.75
C PHE A 153 -12.14 -16.95 -18.62
N ALA A 154 -11.64 -16.93 -17.39
CA ALA A 154 -12.44 -16.84 -16.19
C ALA A 154 -11.85 -15.78 -15.24
N GLU A 155 -12.72 -14.98 -14.64
CA GLU A 155 -12.36 -14.05 -13.56
C GLU A 155 -13.36 -14.19 -12.42
N ALA A 156 -12.88 -14.01 -11.19
CA ALA A 156 -13.71 -14.00 -10.01
C ALA A 156 -13.24 -12.98 -8.96
N SER A 157 -14.19 -12.27 -8.37
CA SER A 157 -13.99 -11.56 -7.11
C SER A 157 -14.30 -12.50 -5.95
N LEU A 158 -13.35 -12.61 -5.03
CA LEU A 158 -13.39 -13.55 -3.90
C LEU A 158 -13.50 -12.79 -2.58
N GLN A 159 -14.22 -13.38 -1.64
CA GLN A 159 -14.13 -13.09 -0.21
C GLN A 159 -13.63 -14.35 0.48
N ILE A 160 -12.50 -14.23 1.18
CA ILE A 160 -11.75 -15.34 1.76
C ILE A 160 -11.76 -15.15 3.26
N LEU A 161 -12.40 -16.07 3.97
CA LEU A 161 -12.33 -16.16 5.42
C LEU A 161 -11.25 -17.17 5.79
N ASN A 162 -10.13 -16.66 6.31
CA ASN A 162 -9.03 -17.47 6.83
C ASN A 162 -9.24 -17.63 8.36
N PRO A 163 -9.18 -18.85 8.91
CA PRO A 163 -9.37 -19.09 10.35
C PRO A 163 -8.19 -18.60 11.21
N GLY A 164 -7.12 -18.11 10.60
CA GLY A 164 -5.86 -17.73 11.23
C GLY A 164 -4.78 -18.79 10.95
N TYR A 165 -3.53 -18.35 10.79
CA TYR A 165 -2.43 -19.22 10.33
C TYR A 165 -2.02 -20.32 11.34
N GLN A 166 -2.56 -20.30 12.56
CA GLN A 166 -2.36 -21.35 13.57
C GLN A 166 -3.29 -22.57 13.35
N HIS A 167 -4.41 -22.37 12.66
CA HIS A 167 -5.44 -23.38 12.47
C HIS A 167 -5.14 -24.25 11.24
N ILE A 168 -4.00 -24.95 11.24
CA ILE A 168 -3.46 -25.71 10.09
C ILE A 168 -4.42 -26.81 9.59
N LYS A 169 -5.34 -27.27 10.44
CA LYS A 169 -6.35 -28.28 10.09
C LYS A 169 -7.63 -27.67 9.51
N GLU A 170 -7.87 -26.39 9.74
CA GLU A 170 -9.04 -25.69 9.25
C GLU A 170 -8.72 -25.10 7.88
N LYS A 171 -9.68 -25.21 6.96
CA LYS A 171 -9.52 -24.70 5.60
C LYS A 171 -10.12 -23.31 5.51
N ASP A 172 -9.49 -22.47 4.70
CA ASP A 172 -10.06 -21.19 4.29
C ASP A 172 -11.43 -21.42 3.64
N ARG A 173 -12.37 -20.53 3.95
CA ARG A 173 -13.67 -20.51 3.28
C ARG A 173 -13.63 -19.42 2.22
N ILE A 174 -14.00 -19.79 1.00
CA ILE A 174 -13.95 -18.89 -0.15
C ILE A 174 -15.37 -18.70 -0.67
N ILE A 175 -15.78 -17.45 -0.78
CA ILE A 175 -17.03 -17.02 -1.36
C ILE A 175 -16.70 -16.31 -2.67
N ILE A 176 -17.32 -16.75 -3.77
CA ILE A 176 -17.22 -16.07 -5.06
C ILE A 176 -18.34 -15.04 -5.11
N ASN A 177 -17.98 -13.76 -5.03
CA ASN A 177 -18.94 -12.66 -5.02
C ASN A 177 -19.47 -12.36 -6.42
N ARG A 178 -18.60 -12.41 -7.42
CA ARG A 178 -18.91 -12.21 -8.84
C ARG A 178 -17.95 -13.01 -9.69
N GLU A 179 -18.45 -13.56 -10.78
CA GLU A 179 -17.63 -14.25 -11.79
C GLU A 179 -17.94 -13.74 -13.20
N ARG A 180 -16.93 -13.78 -14.06
CA ARG A 180 -17.05 -13.53 -15.50
C ARG A 180 -16.37 -14.66 -16.24
N ASN A 181 -17.09 -15.28 -17.17
CA ASN A 181 -16.54 -16.31 -18.05
C ASN A 181 -16.72 -15.86 -19.51
N LEU A 182 -15.66 -15.94 -20.32
CA LEU A 182 -15.76 -15.75 -21.77
C LEU A 182 -15.62 -17.11 -22.46
N LYS A 183 -16.59 -17.42 -23.32
CA LYS A 183 -16.58 -18.54 -24.25
C LYS A 183 -16.07 -18.05 -25.62
N ARG A 184 -15.60 -18.96 -26.48
CA ARG A 184 -15.33 -18.65 -27.90
C ARG A 184 -16.59 -18.09 -28.57
N VAL A 185 -16.44 -17.05 -29.40
CA VAL A 185 -17.55 -16.44 -30.15
C VAL A 185 -18.07 -17.45 -31.18
N GLY A 186 -19.30 -17.93 -31.00
CA GLY A 186 -19.96 -18.89 -31.90
C GLY A 186 -20.24 -20.28 -31.31
N ASP A 187 -19.65 -20.62 -30.16
CA ASP A 187 -19.79 -21.96 -29.56
C ASP A 187 -20.81 -21.97 -28.40
N SER A 188 -21.85 -22.80 -28.51
CA SER A 188 -22.82 -23.02 -27.42
C SER A 188 -22.21 -23.81 -26.24
N ALA A 189 -21.22 -24.66 -26.52
CA ALA A 189 -20.48 -25.48 -25.56
C ALA A 189 -18.97 -25.44 -25.86
N VAL A 190 -18.15 -25.36 -24.81
CA VAL A 190 -16.70 -25.54 -24.92
C VAL A 190 -16.45 -27.03 -24.77
N ASP A 191 -16.01 -27.70 -25.83
CA ASP A 191 -15.53 -29.08 -25.71
C ASP A 191 -14.20 -29.05 -24.97
N ASN A 192 -14.27 -29.19 -23.65
CA ASN A 192 -13.11 -29.20 -22.78
C ASN A 192 -12.72 -30.68 -22.56
N PRO A 193 -11.52 -31.12 -22.98
CA PRO A 193 -11.05 -32.49 -22.71
C PRO A 193 -10.98 -32.82 -21.21
N PHE A 194 -11.02 -31.80 -20.33
CA PHE A 194 -11.12 -31.94 -18.88
C PHE A 194 -12.56 -31.95 -18.32
N HIS A 195 -13.61 -31.99 -19.17
CA HIS A 195 -15.04 -31.94 -18.78
C HIS A 195 -15.43 -30.78 -17.85
N ALA A 196 -14.58 -29.74 -17.71
CA ALA A 196 -14.74 -28.74 -16.64
C ALA A 196 -15.65 -27.57 -16.99
N ALA A 197 -16.35 -27.57 -18.12
CA ALA A 197 -17.44 -26.62 -18.39
C ALA A 197 -18.75 -27.40 -18.23
N VAL A 198 -19.68 -27.06 -17.33
CA VAL A 198 -20.51 -25.86 -17.35
C VAL A 198 -21.09 -25.64 -15.93
N LYS A 199 -20.90 -24.42 -15.38
CA LYS A 199 -21.22 -23.92 -14.00
C LYS A 199 -20.16 -24.24 -12.93
N GLY A 200 -19.51 -23.18 -12.40
CA GLY A 200 -18.57 -23.28 -11.28
C GLY A 200 -17.09 -23.46 -11.67
N VAL A 201 -16.68 -23.07 -12.89
CA VAL A 201 -15.29 -23.18 -13.37
C VAL A 201 -14.29 -22.56 -12.39
N PRO A 202 -14.48 -21.30 -11.90
CA PRO A 202 -13.55 -20.74 -10.93
C PRO A 202 -13.53 -21.57 -9.64
N TYR A 203 -14.68 -22.06 -9.16
CA TYR A 203 -14.74 -22.88 -7.95
C TYR A 203 -13.97 -24.20 -8.08
N VAL A 204 -14.14 -24.93 -9.18
CA VAL A 204 -13.46 -26.23 -9.41
C VAL A 204 -11.95 -26.05 -9.53
N VAL A 205 -11.51 -25.00 -10.23
CA VAL A 205 -10.08 -24.71 -10.38
C VAL A 205 -9.50 -24.15 -9.09
N LEU A 206 -10.16 -23.20 -8.43
CA LEU A 206 -9.76 -22.70 -7.10
C LEU A 206 -9.69 -23.83 -6.07
N ALA A 207 -10.65 -24.76 -6.07
CA ALA A 207 -10.60 -25.92 -5.20
C ALA A 207 -9.34 -26.75 -5.49
N ASN A 208 -9.04 -27.06 -6.76
CA ASN A 208 -7.84 -27.84 -7.09
C ASN A 208 -6.52 -27.10 -6.79
N ASP A 209 -6.41 -25.83 -7.19
CA ASP A 209 -5.18 -25.05 -7.11
C ASP A 209 -4.93 -24.51 -5.71
N LEU A 210 -5.95 -23.97 -5.02
CA LEU A 210 -5.78 -23.49 -3.65
C LEU A 210 -5.68 -24.64 -2.66
N LEU A 211 -6.35 -25.79 -2.86
CA LEU A 211 -6.10 -26.94 -1.98
C LEU A 211 -4.66 -27.44 -2.16
N ALA A 212 -4.10 -27.48 -3.37
CA ALA A 212 -2.70 -27.84 -3.58
C ALA A 212 -1.73 -26.78 -3.01
N PHE A 213 -2.01 -25.50 -3.22
CA PHE A 213 -1.17 -24.37 -2.81
C PHE A 213 -1.18 -24.16 -1.28
N LEU A 214 -2.36 -24.22 -0.64
CA LEU A 214 -2.50 -24.16 0.81
C LEU A 214 -1.98 -25.45 1.48
N GLN A 215 -1.94 -26.57 0.76
CA GLN A 215 -1.37 -27.84 1.20
C GLN A 215 0.07 -28.11 0.75
N ARG A 216 0.89 -27.06 0.56
CA ARG A 216 2.31 -26.97 1.00
C ARG A 216 3.41 -26.95 -0.09
N PRO A 217 4.21 -25.87 -0.09
CA PRO A 217 5.62 -25.87 -0.49
C PRO A 217 6.56 -26.36 0.63
N LEU A 218 6.23 -26.05 1.90
CA LEU A 218 7.11 -26.27 3.05
C LEU A 218 7.33 -27.74 3.46
N LEU A 219 6.34 -28.62 3.27
CA LEU A 219 6.54 -30.05 3.58
C LEU A 219 7.27 -30.81 2.48
N MET A 220 7.14 -30.39 1.21
CA MET A 220 7.93 -30.97 0.13
C MET A 220 9.43 -30.66 0.33
N LEU A 221 9.76 -29.44 0.77
CA LEU A 221 11.12 -29.04 1.18
C LEU A 221 11.68 -29.85 2.37
N LEU A 222 10.82 -30.48 3.17
CA LEU A 222 11.19 -31.33 4.30
C LEU A 222 11.15 -32.84 3.96
N GLY A 223 11.02 -33.21 2.68
CA GLY A 223 11.09 -34.60 2.22
C GLY A 223 9.81 -35.42 2.45
N TYR A 224 8.67 -34.77 2.74
CA TYR A 224 7.39 -35.46 2.85
C TYR A 224 6.69 -35.50 1.48
N HIS A 225 6.38 -36.70 1.00
CA HIS A 225 5.64 -36.93 -0.23
C HIS A 225 4.18 -37.26 0.07
N PHE A 226 3.24 -36.61 -0.62
CA PHE A 226 1.81 -36.86 -0.49
C PHE A 226 1.23 -37.28 -1.84
N GLN A 227 0.37 -38.30 -1.82
CA GLN A 227 -0.25 -38.88 -3.01
C GLN A 227 -1.71 -38.42 -3.09
N LYS A 228 -2.14 -37.87 -4.23
CA LYS A 228 -3.53 -37.44 -4.46
C LYS A 228 -4.41 -38.67 -4.71
N THR A 229 -5.22 -39.06 -3.72
CA THR A 229 -6.32 -40.01 -3.93
C THR A 229 -7.55 -39.25 -4.40
N ASN A 230 -7.97 -39.50 -5.65
CA ASN A 230 -9.20 -38.92 -6.19
C ASN A 230 -10.41 -39.55 -5.49
N GLU A 231 -10.98 -38.86 -4.50
CA GLU A 231 -12.34 -39.16 -4.04
C GLU A 231 -13.33 -38.33 -4.86
N MET A 232 -14.20 -39.01 -5.62
CA MET A 232 -15.40 -38.40 -6.19
C MET A 232 -16.30 -37.95 -5.04
N ILE A 233 -16.44 -36.63 -4.84
CA ILE A 233 -17.44 -36.07 -3.94
C ILE A 233 -18.60 -35.56 -4.79
N SER A 234 -19.57 -36.44 -4.99
CA SER A 234 -20.89 -36.12 -5.51
C SER A 234 -21.76 -35.38 -4.48
N LEU A 235 -22.59 -34.46 -4.97
CA LEU A 235 -23.93 -34.08 -4.48
C LEU A 235 -24.06 -33.19 -3.22
N ARG A 236 -24.45 -31.92 -3.42
CA ARG A 236 -25.79 -31.34 -3.12
C ARG A 236 -25.74 -29.82 -2.98
N TYR A 237 -26.37 -29.11 -3.90
CA TYR A 237 -27.05 -27.85 -3.59
C TYR A 237 -28.46 -27.91 -4.18
N SER A 238 -29.45 -27.98 -3.28
CA SER A 238 -30.85 -27.74 -3.61
C SER A 238 -31.00 -26.27 -3.99
N MET A 239 -31.54 -25.98 -5.18
CA MET A 239 -32.07 -24.64 -5.46
C MET A 239 -33.29 -24.44 -4.57
N ASN A 240 -33.25 -23.43 -3.70
CA ASN A 240 -34.47 -22.87 -3.14
C ASN A 240 -35.20 -22.12 -4.25
N GLY A 241 -36.45 -22.53 -4.50
CA GLY A 241 -37.47 -21.73 -5.18
C GLY A 241 -37.82 -22.18 -6.60
N ASP A 242 -38.90 -22.96 -6.73
CA ASP A 242 -39.96 -22.71 -7.72
C ASP A 242 -41.18 -23.66 -7.48
N LYS A 243 -42.03 -23.26 -6.52
CA LYS A 243 -43.50 -23.07 -6.61
C LYS A 243 -44.10 -22.93 -5.22
#